data_AF-A0A1C7N1V4-F1
#
_entry.id   AF-A0A1C7N1V4-F1
#
_cell.length_a   1.000
_cell.length_b   1.000
_cell.length_c   1.000
_cell.angle_alpha   90.00
_cell.angle_beta   90.00
_cell.angle_gamma   90.00
#
_symmetry.space_group_name_H-M   'P 1'
#
loop_
_entity.id
_entity.type
_entity.pdbx_description
1 polymer ?
#
loop_
_entity_poly.entity_id
_entity_poly.type
_entity_poly.pdbx_seq_one_letter_code
_entity_poly.pdbx_strand_id
1 'polypeptide(L)'
;MTTNTLQTHQQTQRLDHLFTAGYSMFTSCPSLSRYYMSEFQNTLIEYDLTSATERLACSSCGQIMVPGLNQKTRLISKRRKNKPNKSTLQITCLTCSRVKVYHGSHKKKLPMSVEQQPSVPVVEPMKKKKKNNNHKNSLKALLSKPKAQQNMTNSNLSDFLSSL
;
A
#
# COMPACT_ATOMS: atom_id res chain seq x y z
N MET A 1 4.05 36.82 -22.58
CA MET A 1 4.74 35.66 -21.95
C MET A 1 3.71 34.57 -21.64
N THR A 2 3.28 33.80 -22.64
CA THR A 2 2.16 32.84 -22.56
C THR A 2 2.43 31.55 -23.34
N THR A 3 3.67 31.05 -23.33
CA THR A 3 4.08 29.84 -24.08
C THR A 3 4.09 28.55 -23.26
N ASN A 4 3.78 28.60 -21.95
CA ASN A 4 3.93 27.44 -21.07
C ASN A 4 2.82 26.38 -21.16
N THR A 5 1.65 26.68 -21.74
CA THR A 5 0.52 25.74 -21.73
C THR A 5 0.48 24.77 -22.92
N LEU A 6 1.12 25.08 -24.04
CA LEU A 6 1.09 24.21 -25.23
C LEU A 6 2.14 23.08 -25.16
N GLN A 7 3.27 23.32 -24.49
CA GLN A 7 4.34 22.33 -24.34
C GLN A 7 3.91 21.14 -23.46
N THR A 8 3.00 21.35 -22.52
CA THR A 8 2.59 20.32 -21.56
C THR A 8 1.85 19.16 -22.22
N HIS A 9 1.06 19.40 -23.28
CA HIS A 9 0.29 18.33 -23.93
C HIS A 9 1.18 17.35 -24.70
N GLN A 10 2.19 17.84 -25.42
CA GLN A 10 3.14 16.97 -26.11
C GLN A 10 4.03 16.21 -25.10
N GLN A 11 4.38 16.85 -23.98
CA GLN A 11 5.14 16.23 -22.90
C GLN A 11 4.37 15.08 -22.23
N THR A 12 3.09 15.28 -21.94
CA THR A 12 2.25 14.22 -21.34
C THR A 12 2.06 13.05 -22.30
N GLN A 13 1.84 13.31 -23.60
CA GLN A 13 1.77 12.25 -24.61
C GLN A 13 3.06 11.43 -24.70
N ARG A 14 4.23 12.09 -24.66
CA ARG A 14 5.52 11.40 -24.66
C ARG A 14 5.69 10.53 -23.42
N LEU A 15 5.36 11.05 -22.24
CA LEU A 15 5.43 10.31 -20.97
C LEU A 15 4.49 9.10 -20.99
N ASP A 16 3.25 9.26 -21.47
CA ASP A 16 2.28 8.19 -21.58
C ASP A 16 2.70 7.09 -22.57
N HIS A 17 3.26 7.50 -23.72
CA HIS A 17 3.82 6.57 -24.69
C HIS A 17 5.00 5.78 -24.10
N LEU A 18 5.97 6.44 -23.48
CA LEU A 18 7.13 5.77 -22.85
C LEU A 18 6.67 4.80 -21.75
N PHE A 19 5.70 5.21 -20.94
CA PHE A 19 5.11 4.39 -19.90
C PHE A 19 4.46 3.14 -20.50
N THR A 20 3.55 3.32 -21.46
CA THR A 20 2.81 2.22 -22.11
C THR A 20 3.75 1.26 -22.85
N ALA A 21 4.71 1.79 -23.60
CA ALA A 21 5.72 0.98 -24.30
C ALA A 21 6.57 0.16 -23.34
N GLY A 22 7.00 0.75 -22.21
CA GLY A 22 7.77 0.03 -21.20
C GLY A 22 7.02 -1.14 -20.57
N TYR A 23 5.74 -0.99 -20.28
CA TYR A 23 4.90 -2.08 -19.75
C TYR A 23 4.60 -3.14 -20.81
N SER A 24 4.30 -2.74 -22.04
CA SER A 24 4.06 -3.67 -23.15
C SER A 24 5.27 -4.57 -23.42
N MET A 25 6.47 -4.00 -23.36
CA MET A 25 7.72 -4.73 -23.61
C MET A 25 8.25 -5.49 -22.39
N PHE A 26 7.61 -5.39 -21.22
CA PHE A 26 8.11 -5.97 -19.98
C PHE A 26 8.29 -7.49 -20.05
N THR A 27 7.32 -8.19 -20.61
CA THR A 27 7.30 -9.66 -20.68
C THR A 27 8.10 -10.20 -21.86
N SER A 28 8.07 -9.49 -23.00
CA SER A 28 8.73 -9.91 -24.24
C SER A 28 10.21 -9.56 -24.28
N CYS A 29 10.58 -8.34 -23.88
CA CYS A 29 11.95 -7.85 -23.92
C CYS A 29 12.27 -6.95 -22.71
N PRO A 30 12.65 -7.54 -21.56
CA PRO A 30 12.91 -6.79 -20.33
C PRO A 30 14.01 -5.73 -20.45
N SER A 31 14.95 -5.91 -21.38
CA SER A 31 16.02 -4.93 -21.65
C SER A 31 15.48 -3.66 -22.30
N LEU A 32 14.56 -3.80 -23.26
CA LEU A 32 13.93 -2.64 -23.91
C LEU A 32 12.92 -1.95 -22.98
N SER A 33 12.19 -2.73 -22.19
CA SER A 33 11.34 -2.20 -21.11
C SER A 33 12.13 -1.32 -20.14
N ARG A 34 13.33 -1.76 -19.72
CA ARG A 34 14.23 -0.97 -18.87
C ARG A 34 14.61 0.35 -19.51
N TYR A 35 14.95 0.36 -20.80
CA TYR A 35 15.29 1.56 -21.54
C TYR A 35 14.14 2.57 -21.58
N TYR A 36 12.92 2.14 -21.92
CA TYR A 36 11.76 3.04 -21.96
C TYR A 36 11.44 3.61 -20.57
N MET A 37 11.56 2.80 -19.53
CA MET A 37 11.33 3.25 -18.16
C MET A 37 12.43 4.17 -17.63
N SER A 38 13.69 3.99 -18.03
CA SER A 38 14.75 4.94 -17.68
C SER A 38 14.54 6.29 -18.36
N GLU A 39 14.16 6.27 -19.65
CA GLU A 39 13.83 7.51 -20.37
C GLU A 39 12.63 8.21 -19.74
N PHE A 40 11.58 7.47 -19.39
CA PHE A 40 10.43 8.01 -18.67
C PHE A 40 10.83 8.69 -17.35
N GLN A 41 11.69 8.05 -16.55
CA GLN A 41 12.19 8.63 -15.30
C GLN A 41 13.06 9.87 -15.53
N ASN A 42 13.94 9.85 -16.53
CA ASN A 42 14.77 11.00 -16.89
C ASN A 42 13.91 12.20 -17.27
N THR A 43 12.87 11.98 -18.08
CA THR A 43 11.91 13.03 -18.48
C THR A 43 11.11 13.56 -17.29
N LEU A 44 10.73 12.72 -16.32
CA LEU A 44 10.09 13.18 -15.09
C LEU A 44 11.00 14.08 -14.24
N ILE A 45 12.29 13.74 -14.14
CA ILE A 45 13.29 14.53 -13.41
C ILE A 45 13.53 15.86 -14.12
N GLU A 46 13.66 15.84 -15.45
CA GLU A 46 13.85 17.05 -16.27
C GLU A 46 12.73 18.07 -16.09
N TYR A 47 11.49 17.59 -15.93
CA TYR A 47 10.32 18.45 -15.74
C TYR A 47 9.91 18.65 -14.27
N ASP A 48 10.69 18.15 -13.31
CA ASP A 48 10.40 18.19 -11.87
C ASP A 48 8.99 17.69 -11.51
N LEU A 49 8.53 16.64 -12.21
CA LEU A 49 7.21 16.07 -12.04
C LEU A 49 7.25 14.96 -10.99
N THR A 50 6.72 15.25 -9.79
CA THR A 50 6.51 14.20 -8.77
C THR A 50 5.42 13.23 -9.24
N SER A 51 5.77 11.96 -9.36
CA SER A 51 4.85 10.95 -9.89
C SER A 51 4.58 9.85 -8.87
N ALA A 52 3.32 9.44 -8.77
CA ALA A 52 2.94 8.24 -8.03
C ALA A 52 3.61 6.97 -8.59
N THR A 53 4.21 7.06 -9.79
CA THR A 53 4.85 5.98 -10.51
C THR A 53 6.29 5.70 -10.05
N GLU A 54 6.88 6.51 -9.16
CA GLU A 54 8.24 6.26 -8.62
C GLU A 54 8.42 4.89 -7.94
N ARG A 55 7.31 4.31 -7.46
CA ARG A 55 7.29 2.99 -6.82
C ARG A 55 7.19 1.84 -7.82
N LEU A 56 6.81 2.13 -9.05
CA LEU A 56 6.55 1.13 -10.09
C LEU A 56 7.83 0.66 -10.78
N ALA A 57 8.90 1.45 -10.74
CA ALA A 57 10.17 1.12 -11.39
C ALA A 57 11.39 1.45 -10.53
N CYS A 58 12.49 0.73 -10.78
CA CYS A 58 13.76 0.99 -10.14
C CYS A 58 14.35 2.31 -10.65
N SER A 59 14.76 3.21 -9.76
CA SER A 59 15.39 4.49 -10.14
C SER A 59 16.81 4.35 -10.67
N SER A 60 17.40 3.16 -10.58
CA SER A 60 18.77 2.92 -11.06
C SER A 60 18.82 2.39 -12.46
N CYS A 61 17.97 1.40 -12.76
CA CYS A 61 18.09 0.58 -13.94
C CYS A 61 16.81 0.58 -14.77
N GLY A 62 15.80 1.38 -14.39
CA GLY A 62 14.52 1.46 -15.08
C GLY A 62 13.64 0.21 -14.94
N GLN A 63 14.11 -0.89 -14.35
CA GLN A 63 13.33 -2.13 -14.29
C GLN A 63 11.99 -1.91 -13.58
N ILE A 64 10.88 -2.21 -14.27
CA ILE A 64 9.54 -2.25 -13.68
C ILE A 64 9.57 -3.26 -12.54
N MET A 65 9.18 -2.83 -11.35
CA MET A 65 9.22 -3.65 -10.15
C MET A 65 7.85 -4.26 -9.90
N VAL A 66 7.82 -5.59 -9.94
CA VAL A 66 6.63 -6.39 -9.67
C VAL A 66 6.89 -7.22 -8.41
N PRO A 67 6.15 -6.97 -7.32
CA PRO A 67 6.28 -7.74 -6.08
C PRO A 67 6.14 -9.25 -6.33
N GLY A 68 7.09 -10.04 -5.84
CA GLY A 68 7.10 -11.49 -6.00
C GLY A 68 7.78 -12.01 -7.26
N LEU A 69 8.07 -11.15 -8.24
CA LEU A 69 8.84 -11.50 -9.45
C LEU A 69 10.28 -11.00 -9.37
N ASN A 70 10.48 -9.70 -9.50
CA ASN A 70 11.80 -9.05 -9.57
C ASN A 70 12.01 -8.00 -8.47
N GLN A 71 11.12 -8.01 -7.48
CA GLN A 71 11.12 -7.12 -6.34
C GLN A 71 10.99 -7.90 -5.04
N LYS A 72 11.87 -7.61 -4.08
CA LYS A 72 11.76 -8.09 -2.70
C LYS A 72 11.29 -6.97 -1.80
N THR A 73 10.15 -7.16 -1.16
CA THR A 73 9.54 -6.18 -0.25
C THR A 73 9.66 -6.67 1.18
N ARG A 74 10.13 -5.81 2.09
CA ARG A 74 10.26 -6.10 3.53
C ARG A 74 9.66 -4.97 4.35
N LEU A 75 8.78 -5.33 5.28
CA LEU A 75 8.27 -4.40 6.28
C LEU A 75 9.14 -4.48 7.54
N ILE A 76 9.92 -3.43 7.77
CA ILE A 76 10.74 -3.30 8.98
C ILE A 76 9.95 -2.53 10.02
N SER A 77 9.57 -3.19 11.11
CA SER A 77 9.04 -2.53 12.30
C SER A 77 10.11 -2.55 13.40
N LYS A 78 10.58 -1.38 13.82
CA LYS A 78 11.47 -1.26 14.98
C LYS A 78 10.64 -0.88 16.19
N ARG A 79 10.43 -1.83 17.11
CA ARG A 79 9.83 -1.54 18.43
C ARG A 79 10.86 -0.82 19.30
N ARG A 80 10.60 0.44 19.64
CA ARG A 80 11.35 1.16 20.67
C ARG A 80 10.43 1.31 21.87
N LYS A 81 10.91 0.94 23.07
CA LYS A 81 10.10 0.89 24.32
C LYS A 81 9.29 2.18 24.60
N ASN A 82 9.75 3.34 24.10
CA ASN A 82 9.14 4.65 24.36
C ASN A 82 8.74 5.46 23.11
N LYS A 83 8.69 4.87 21.90
CA LYS A 83 8.32 5.62 20.67
C LYS A 83 7.27 4.85 19.85
N PRO A 84 6.35 5.57 19.17
CA PRO A 84 5.39 4.93 18.29
C PRO A 84 6.13 4.12 17.22
N ASN A 85 5.62 2.91 16.93
CA ASN A 85 6.18 2.03 15.91
C ASN A 85 6.15 2.74 14.55
N LYS A 86 7.31 3.16 14.06
CA LYS A 86 7.47 3.62 12.67
C LYS A 86 7.71 2.38 11.81
N SER A 87 6.72 2.00 11.01
CA SER A 87 6.90 0.98 9.98
C SER A 87 7.68 1.59 8.83
N THR A 88 8.68 0.87 8.33
CA THR A 88 9.49 1.26 7.19
C THR A 88 9.37 0.17 6.14
N LEU A 89 9.01 0.55 4.91
CA LEU A 89 8.91 -0.36 3.78
C LEU A 89 10.23 -0.32 3.02
N GLN A 90 10.97 -1.41 3.06
CA GLN A 90 12.17 -1.60 2.25
C GLN A 90 11.81 -2.36 0.98
N ILE A 91 12.16 -1.80 -0.17
CA ILE A 91 11.98 -2.41 -1.47
C ILE A 91 13.36 -2.63 -2.10
N THR A 92 13.66 -3.86 -2.51
CA THR A 92 14.92 -4.22 -3.15
C THR A 92 14.66 -4.72 -4.57
N CYS A 93 15.32 -4.10 -5.54
CA CYS A 93 15.33 -4.56 -6.93
C CYS A 93 16.22 -5.79 -7.04
N LEU A 94 15.69 -6.90 -7.55
CA LEU A 94 16.47 -8.14 -7.71
C LEU A 94 17.39 -8.11 -8.94
N THR A 95 17.22 -7.15 -9.85
CA THR A 95 18.04 -7.01 -11.06
C THR A 95 19.36 -6.29 -10.78
N CYS A 96 19.33 -5.16 -10.06
CA CYS A 96 20.53 -4.36 -9.76
C CYS A 96 20.88 -4.27 -8.27
N SER A 97 20.16 -5.00 -7.41
CA SER A 97 20.34 -5.02 -5.95
C SER A 97 20.14 -3.66 -5.24
N ARG A 98 19.70 -2.60 -5.94
CA ARG A 98 19.44 -1.31 -5.31
C ARG A 98 18.24 -1.39 -4.36
N VAL A 99 18.39 -0.76 -3.21
CA VAL A 99 17.39 -0.73 -2.15
C VAL A 99 16.78 0.67 -2.07
N LYS A 100 15.45 0.77 -2.13
CA LYS A 100 14.68 1.98 -1.79
C LYS A 100 13.99 1.77 -0.45
N VAL A 101 14.02 2.78 0.41
CA VAL A 101 13.43 2.73 1.76
C VAL A 101 12.37 3.82 1.87
N TYR A 102 11.13 3.41 2.17
CA TYR A 102 10.01 4.31 2.39
C TYR A 102 9.67 4.34 3.87
N HIS A 103 9.81 5.51 4.48
CA HIS A 103 9.42 5.71 5.87
C HIS A 103 7.90 5.92 5.95
N GLY A 104 7.21 5.02 6.65
CA GLY A 104 5.78 5.13 6.88
C GLY A 104 5.47 6.18 7.95
N SER A 105 4.71 7.20 7.58
CA SER A 105 3.77 7.90 8.47
C SER A 105 2.72 8.69 7.67
N HIS A 106 1.97 8.05 6.79
CA HIS A 106 0.74 8.68 6.27
C HIS A 106 -0.40 8.41 7.25
N LYS A 107 -0.51 9.24 8.29
CA LYS A 107 -1.74 9.38 9.07
C LYS A 107 -2.85 10.11 8.29
N LYS A 108 -2.84 10.03 6.95
CA LYS A 108 -4.02 10.42 6.19
C LYS A 108 -5.00 9.27 6.36
N LYS A 109 -5.86 9.38 7.36
CA LYS A 109 -7.07 8.56 7.44
C LYS A 109 -7.69 8.62 6.06
N LEU A 110 -7.82 7.48 5.38
CA LEU A 110 -8.66 7.44 4.19
C LEU A 110 -10.04 7.92 4.65
N PRO A 111 -10.63 8.96 4.03
CA PRO A 111 -12.03 9.22 4.26
C PRO A 111 -12.76 7.94 3.86
N MET A 112 -13.34 7.24 4.83
CA MET A 112 -14.29 6.19 4.54
C MET A 112 -15.45 6.89 3.83
N SER A 113 -15.46 6.88 2.50
CA SER A 113 -16.72 7.12 1.79
C SER A 113 -17.60 5.93 2.15
N VAL A 114 -18.61 6.18 2.98
CA VAL A 114 -19.73 5.26 3.14
C VAL A 114 -20.40 5.21 1.78
N GLU A 115 -20.14 4.16 1.03
CA GLU A 115 -20.80 3.88 -0.23
C GLU A 115 -22.26 3.55 0.11
N GLN A 116 -23.13 4.56 -0.02
CA GLN A 116 -24.56 4.37 0.04
C GLN A 116 -24.95 3.51 -1.17
N GLN A 117 -25.18 2.22 -0.93
CA GLN A 117 -25.86 1.38 -1.89
C GLN A 117 -27.21 2.03 -2.26
N PRO A 118 -27.58 2.11 -3.54
CA PRO A 118 -28.92 2.53 -3.95
C PRO A 118 -29.92 1.50 -3.43
N SER A 119 -30.71 1.90 -2.44
CA SER A 119 -31.85 1.13 -1.96
C SER A 119 -32.98 1.22 -2.99
N VAL A 120 -33.45 0.06 -3.42
CA VAL A 120 -34.63 -0.10 -4.26
C VAL A 120 -35.87 0.39 -3.48
N PRO A 121 -36.80 1.15 -4.09
CA PRO A 121 -37.94 1.71 -3.37
C PRO A 121 -38.96 0.62 -3.04
N VAL A 122 -39.14 0.33 -1.75
CA VAL A 122 -40.30 -0.40 -1.23
C VAL A 122 -41.20 0.59 -0.51
N VAL A 123 -42.46 0.60 -0.94
CA VAL A 123 -43.52 1.53 -0.54
C VAL A 123 -43.88 1.37 0.95
N GLU A 124 -44.02 2.53 1.59
CA GLU A 124 -44.39 2.83 2.98
C GLU A 124 -45.82 2.37 3.36
N PRO A 125 -46.21 2.25 4.65
CA PRO A 125 -46.43 3.45 5.47
C PRO A 125 -46.16 3.39 6.99
N MET A 126 -45.61 4.52 7.45
CA MET A 126 -45.75 5.24 8.73
C MET A 126 -46.37 4.57 9.97
N LYS A 127 -45.68 4.74 11.12
CA LYS A 127 -46.25 5.37 12.35
C LYS A 127 -45.17 5.84 13.35
N LYS A 128 -45.52 6.95 14.02
CA LYS A 128 -44.73 7.84 14.89
C LYS A 128 -44.31 7.20 16.24
N LYS A 129 -43.11 7.52 16.77
CA LYS A 129 -42.89 8.08 18.13
C LYS A 129 -41.41 8.29 18.52
N LYS A 130 -41.05 9.57 18.68
CA LYS A 130 -40.22 10.20 19.72
C LYS A 130 -39.57 9.27 20.78
N LYS A 131 -38.24 9.23 20.86
CA LYS A 131 -37.49 9.37 22.14
C LYS A 131 -36.00 9.65 21.91
N ASN A 132 -35.54 10.74 22.51
CA ASN A 132 -34.16 11.13 22.70
C ASN A 132 -33.49 10.15 23.71
N ASN A 133 -32.25 9.70 23.48
CA ASN A 133 -31.28 9.48 24.56
C ASN A 133 -29.88 9.10 24.03
N ASN A 134 -28.99 10.07 24.21
CA ASN A 134 -27.62 9.94 24.67
C ASN A 134 -27.31 8.58 25.36
N HIS A 135 -26.45 7.75 24.78
CA HIS A 135 -25.82 6.64 25.53
C HIS A 135 -24.34 6.52 25.17
N LYS A 136 -23.51 7.16 25.99
CA LYS A 136 -22.09 6.85 26.13
C LYS A 136 -21.95 5.50 26.84
N ASN A 137 -20.91 4.76 26.48
CA ASN A 137 -20.25 3.69 27.23
C ASN A 137 -21.05 2.44 27.64
N SER A 138 -20.76 1.30 26.98
CA SER A 138 -20.93 -0.03 27.60
C SER A 138 -19.94 -1.11 27.15
N LEU A 139 -18.76 -0.77 26.60
CA LEU A 139 -17.72 -1.79 26.30
C LEU A 139 -16.84 -2.17 27.50
N LYS A 140 -16.99 -1.50 28.65
CA LYS A 140 -16.23 -1.82 29.88
C LYS A 140 -16.83 -2.94 30.73
N ALA A 141 -17.98 -3.50 30.35
CA ALA A 141 -18.68 -4.53 31.14
C ALA A 141 -18.41 -5.98 30.69
N LEU A 142 -17.69 -6.22 29.59
CA LEU A 142 -17.50 -7.57 29.02
C LEU A 142 -16.10 -8.17 29.17
N LEU A 143 -15.15 -7.50 29.81
CA LEU A 143 -13.75 -7.96 29.85
C LEU A 143 -13.12 -8.10 31.25
N SER A 144 -13.86 -7.90 32.33
CA SER A 144 -13.40 -8.27 33.67
C SER A 144 -14.00 -9.61 34.10
N LYS A 145 -13.39 -10.72 33.62
CA LYS A 145 -13.45 -12.00 34.34
C LYS A 145 -12.12 -12.25 35.05
N PRO A 146 -12.18 -12.80 36.27
CA PRO A 146 -11.09 -12.80 37.24
C PRO A 146 -10.00 -13.84 36.93
N LYS A 147 -8.76 -13.51 37.30
CA LYS A 147 -7.66 -14.47 37.41
C LYS A 147 -7.90 -15.33 38.65
N ALA A 148 -8.01 -16.64 38.46
CA ALA A 148 -7.69 -17.63 39.48
C ALA A 148 -6.43 -18.38 39.03
N GLN A 149 -5.41 -18.33 39.89
CA GLN A 149 -4.15 -19.04 39.79
C GLN A 149 -4.32 -20.50 40.18
N GLN A 150 -3.48 -21.38 39.61
CA GLN A 150 -2.72 -22.50 40.22
C GLN A 150 -2.46 -23.55 39.13
N ASN A 151 -1.22 -23.70 38.65
CA ASN A 151 -0.11 -24.51 39.14
C ASN A 151 -0.04 -25.90 38.47
N MET A 152 1.13 -26.15 37.87
CA MET A 152 1.82 -27.45 37.70
C MET A 152 1.28 -28.48 36.67
N THR A 153 2.17 -28.77 35.71
CA THR A 153 2.68 -30.08 35.23
C THR A 153 2.60 -30.35 33.72
N ASN A 154 3.81 -30.54 33.16
CA ASN A 154 4.25 -31.32 32.00
C ASN A 154 3.23 -32.13 31.17
N SER A 155 3.32 -31.96 29.84
CA SER A 155 3.21 -33.03 28.83
C SER A 155 3.57 -32.46 27.45
N ASN A 156 4.83 -32.64 27.02
CA ASN A 156 5.29 -33.57 25.98
C ASN A 156 4.62 -33.42 24.60
N LEU A 157 5.39 -32.87 23.65
CA LEU A 157 5.07 -32.68 22.22
C LEU A 157 5.86 -33.66 21.32
N SER A 158 6.27 -34.81 21.85
CA SER A 158 7.16 -35.77 21.17
C SER A 158 6.44 -36.81 20.30
N ASP A 159 5.10 -36.91 20.33
CA ASP A 159 4.37 -38.02 19.69
C ASP A 159 3.77 -37.72 18.31
N PHE A 160 4.01 -36.53 17.72
CA PHE A 160 3.35 -36.14 16.46
C PHE A 160 4.20 -36.28 15.18
N LEU A 161 5.42 -36.80 15.25
CA LEU A 161 6.33 -36.91 14.08
C LEU A 161 6.73 -38.35 13.69
N SER A 162 6.10 -39.38 14.27
CA SER A 162 6.46 -40.78 13.96
C SER A 162 5.55 -41.46 12.91
N SER A 163 4.75 -40.71 12.14
CA SER A 163 3.78 -41.32 11.22
C SER A 163 3.63 -40.64 9.85
N LEU A 164 4.66 -39.93 9.36
CA LEU A 164 4.70 -39.42 7.97
C LEU A 164 6.09 -39.63 7.37
#